data_AF-A0A954G040-F1
#
_entry.id   AF-A0A954G040-F1
#
_cell.length_a   1.000
_cell.length_b   1.000
_cell.length_c   1.000
_cell.angle_alpha   90.00
_cell.angle_beta   90.00
_cell.angle_gamma   90.00
#
_symmetry.space_group_name_H-M   'P 1'
#
loop_
_entity.id
_entity.type
_entity.pdbx_description
1 polymer ?
#
loop_
_entity_poly.entity_id
_entity_poly.type
_entity_poly.pdbx_seq_one_letter_code
_entity_poly.pdbx_strand_id
1 'polypeptide(L)'
;MKLIVPFCTMLFLSLLCVAPLQAVDPPQKKKATSAPRKIVLIAGPKSHGPVGNGIHDYPWSVKLLKVMLDNSNVKDKVRVEYHLEGWPEDPNTLNDADTIMVISDGRDGDKFAEAPHFGNAEHLQQIQRQIDRGCGFLTFH
;
A
#
# COMPACT_ATOMS: atom_id res chain seq x y z
N MET A 1 -69.76 -38.83 -4.87
CA MET A 1 -69.21 -38.11 -3.69
C MET A 1 -68.11 -37.20 -4.19
N LYS A 2 -68.31 -35.88 -4.12
CA LYS A 2 -67.36 -34.84 -4.53
C LYS A 2 -66.18 -34.84 -3.56
N LEU A 3 -64.94 -34.69 -4.04
CA LEU A 3 -63.94 -33.90 -3.32
C LEU A 3 -62.94 -33.27 -4.29
N ILE A 4 -62.96 -31.95 -4.27
CA ILE A 4 -62.08 -31.00 -4.94
C ILE A 4 -60.76 -30.99 -4.15
N VAL A 5 -59.61 -31.01 -4.82
CA VAL A 5 -58.35 -30.57 -4.21
C VAL A 5 -57.84 -29.39 -5.03
N PRO A 6 -57.69 -28.20 -4.42
CA PRO A 6 -57.29 -27.01 -5.13
C PRO A 6 -55.78 -26.94 -5.30
N PHE A 7 -55.41 -26.48 -6.49
CA PHE A 7 -54.18 -25.82 -6.90
C PHE A 7 -53.58 -24.99 -5.74
N CYS A 8 -52.50 -25.48 -5.10
CA CYS A 8 -51.71 -24.70 -4.16
C CYS A 8 -50.46 -24.21 -4.88
N THR A 9 -50.59 -23.07 -5.56
CA THR A 9 -49.49 -22.34 -6.18
C THR A 9 -48.54 -21.87 -5.07
N MET A 10 -47.41 -22.56 -4.88
CA MET A 10 -46.32 -22.05 -4.05
C MET A 10 -45.69 -20.84 -4.76
N LEU A 11 -46.17 -19.65 -4.41
CA LEU A 11 -45.54 -18.40 -4.79
C LEU A 11 -44.31 -18.19 -3.88
N PHE A 12 -43.14 -18.66 -4.33
CA PHE A 12 -41.86 -18.27 -3.73
C PHE A 12 -41.62 -16.79 -4.04
N LEU A 13 -42.02 -15.91 -3.13
CA LEU A 13 -41.64 -14.49 -3.18
C LEU A 13 -40.17 -14.41 -2.74
N SER A 14 -39.25 -14.52 -3.71
CA SER A 14 -37.84 -14.24 -3.50
C SER A 14 -37.69 -12.76 -3.15
N LEU A 15 -37.59 -12.47 -1.85
CA LEU A 15 -37.24 -11.14 -1.36
C LEU A 15 -35.76 -10.89 -1.74
N LEU A 16 -35.55 -10.33 -2.92
CA LEU A 16 -34.27 -9.76 -3.33
C LEU A 16 -33.96 -8.60 -2.36
N CYS A 17 -33.18 -8.87 -1.32
CA CYS A 17 -32.51 -7.84 -0.53
C CYS A 17 -31.56 -7.09 -1.46
N VAL A 18 -32.07 -6.05 -2.11
CA VAL A 18 -31.23 -5.04 -2.77
C VAL A 18 -30.60 -4.24 -1.64
N ALA A 19 -29.40 -4.66 -1.20
CA ALA A 19 -28.58 -3.82 -0.35
C ALA A 19 -28.26 -2.54 -1.15
N PRO A 20 -28.53 -1.34 -0.62
CA PRO A 20 -28.16 -0.12 -1.29
C PRO A 20 -26.64 -0.10 -1.44
N LEU A 21 -26.18 -0.04 -2.69
CA LEU A 21 -24.80 0.22 -3.04
C LEU A 21 -24.46 1.59 -2.42
N GLN A 22 -23.78 1.59 -1.27
CA GLN A 22 -23.29 2.83 -0.68
C GLN A 22 -22.31 3.43 -1.70
N ALA A 23 -22.66 4.61 -2.22
CA ALA A 23 -21.75 5.40 -3.02
C ALA A 23 -20.52 5.67 -2.15
N VAL A 24 -19.39 5.07 -2.51
CA VAL A 24 -18.10 5.43 -1.93
C VAL A 24 -17.83 6.84 -2.45
N ASP A 25 -17.87 7.83 -1.55
CA ASP A 25 -17.54 9.21 -1.91
C ASP A 25 -16.17 9.22 -2.60
N PRO A 26 -16.01 9.95 -3.72
CA PRO A 26 -14.73 10.04 -4.39
C PRO A 26 -13.68 10.54 -3.40
N PRO A 27 -12.45 9.99 -3.42
CA PRO A 27 -11.42 10.35 -2.46
C PRO A 27 -11.25 11.87 -2.46
N GLN A 28 -11.57 12.51 -1.34
CA GLN A 28 -11.40 13.95 -1.19
C GLN A 28 -9.91 14.26 -1.36
N LYS A 29 -9.56 14.99 -2.42
CA LYS A 29 -8.22 15.56 -2.57
C LYS A 29 -7.89 16.35 -1.31
N LYS A 30 -6.89 15.89 -0.54
CA LYS A 30 -6.32 16.65 0.57
C LYS A 30 -6.07 18.09 0.09
N LYS A 31 -6.66 19.08 0.77
CA LYS A 31 -6.29 20.49 0.59
C LYS A 31 -4.79 20.61 0.80
N ALA A 32 -4.11 21.34 -0.07
CA ALA A 32 -2.68 21.59 0.06
C ALA A 32 -2.39 22.24 1.42
N THR A 33 -1.80 21.48 2.32
CA THR A 33 -1.31 21.97 3.60
C THR A 33 0.01 22.71 3.37
N SER A 34 0.31 23.72 4.18
CA SER A 34 1.62 24.37 4.17
C SER A 34 2.75 23.47 4.68
N ALA A 35 2.42 22.37 5.36
CA ALA A 35 3.40 21.41 5.85
C ALA A 35 4.07 20.61 4.71
N PRO A 36 5.39 20.32 4.79
CA PRO A 36 6.07 19.45 3.84
C PRO A 36 5.41 18.08 3.75
N ARG A 37 5.34 17.54 2.53
CA ARG A 37 4.73 16.23 2.24
C ARG A 37 5.63 15.11 2.77
N LYS A 38 5.06 14.16 3.51
CA LYS A 38 5.84 13.03 4.06
C LYS A 38 6.06 11.95 3.01
N ILE A 39 7.31 11.59 2.75
CA ILE A 39 7.70 10.46 1.90
C ILE A 39 8.34 9.39 2.78
N VAL A 40 7.79 8.18 2.75
CA VAL A 40 8.36 7.01 3.44
C VAL A 40 8.97 6.08 2.40
N LEU A 41 10.28 5.85 2.50
CA LEU A 41 11.01 4.90 1.68
C LEU A 41 11.19 3.59 2.46
N ILE A 42 10.88 2.45 1.85
CA ILE A 42 11.01 1.13 2.46
C ILE A 42 11.98 0.33 1.60
N ALA A 43 13.16 0.03 2.12
CA ALA A 43 14.15 -0.80 1.43
C ALA A 43 13.97 -2.27 1.80
N GLY A 44 13.93 -3.16 0.80
CA GLY A 44 14.21 -4.59 1.00
C GLY A 44 15.68 -4.82 1.40
N PRO A 45 16.05 -6.06 1.73
CA PRO A 45 17.44 -6.41 2.03
C PRO A 45 18.30 -6.36 0.77
N LYS A 46 19.62 -6.22 0.93
CA LYS A 46 20.55 -6.46 -0.19
C LYS A 46 20.45 -7.91 -0.67
N SER A 47 20.40 -8.12 -1.99
CA SER A 47 20.23 -9.48 -2.54
C SER A 47 21.35 -10.00 -3.43
N HIS A 48 22.16 -9.15 -4.08
CA HIS A 48 23.12 -9.62 -5.08
C HIS A 48 24.59 -9.26 -4.80
N GLY A 49 25.42 -10.30 -4.73
CA GLY A 49 26.86 -10.21 -4.56
C GLY A 49 27.30 -9.62 -3.21
N PRO A 50 28.60 -9.36 -3.03
CA PRO A 50 29.12 -8.89 -1.74
C PRO A 50 28.64 -7.47 -1.44
N VAL A 51 28.53 -7.14 -0.14
CA VAL A 51 28.28 -5.77 0.34
C VAL A 51 29.30 -4.81 -0.28
N GLY A 52 28.81 -3.67 -0.78
CA GLY A 52 29.65 -2.63 -1.40
C GLY A 52 29.82 -2.74 -2.92
N ASN A 53 29.27 -3.75 -3.59
CA ASN A 53 29.30 -3.84 -5.07
C ASN A 53 28.23 -2.99 -5.77
N GLY A 54 27.28 -2.40 -5.03
CA GLY A 54 26.20 -1.56 -5.56
C GLY A 54 25.08 -2.29 -6.31
N ILE A 55 25.13 -3.62 -6.46
CA ILE A 55 24.12 -4.39 -7.18
C ILE A 55 23.00 -4.79 -6.21
N HIS A 56 21.76 -4.42 -6.55
CA HIS A 56 20.55 -4.68 -5.77
C HIS A 56 20.77 -4.36 -4.27
N ASP A 57 21.34 -3.18 -4.02
CA ASP A 57 21.59 -2.64 -2.68
C ASP A 57 20.53 -1.58 -2.37
N TYR A 58 19.35 -2.05 -1.97
CA TYR A 58 18.21 -1.19 -1.67
C TYR A 58 18.42 -0.31 -0.43
N PRO A 59 19.10 -0.77 0.64
CA PRO A 59 19.48 0.10 1.75
C PRO A 59 20.33 1.28 1.29
N TRP A 60 21.27 1.07 0.36
CA TRP A 60 22.05 2.16 -0.23
C TRP A 60 21.17 3.08 -1.10
N SER A 61 20.24 2.51 -1.87
CA SER A 61 19.34 3.25 -2.75
C SER A 61 18.44 4.23 -1.98
N VAL A 62 17.78 3.80 -0.90
CA VAL A 62 16.93 4.71 -0.09
C VAL A 62 17.74 5.79 0.62
N LYS A 63 18.97 5.49 1.03
CA LYS A 63 19.89 6.48 1.60
C LYS A 63 20.27 7.54 0.57
N LEU A 64 20.61 7.12 -0.65
CA LEU A 64 20.90 8.03 -1.75
C LEU A 64 19.69 8.91 -2.08
N LEU A 65 18.50 8.32 -2.22
CA LEU A 65 17.27 9.08 -2.52
C LEU A 65 16.96 10.11 -1.44
N LYS A 66 17.13 9.76 -0.16
CA LYS A 66 16.97 10.72 0.93
C LYS A 66 17.95 11.89 0.79
N VAL A 67 19.23 11.61 0.57
CA VAL A 67 20.25 12.67 0.37
C VAL A 67 19.89 13.55 -0.81
N MET A 68 19.49 12.96 -1.94
CA MET A 68 19.10 13.71 -3.13
C MET A 68 17.88 14.60 -2.89
N LEU A 69 16.83 14.09 -2.25
CA LEU A 69 15.60 14.84 -1.97
C LEU A 69 15.84 15.96 -0.96
N ASP A 70 16.58 15.69 0.12
CA ASP A 70 16.95 16.68 1.14
C ASP A 70 17.81 17.83 0.57
N ASN A 71 18.51 17.59 -0.55
CA ASN A 71 19.37 18.58 -1.22
C ASN A 71 18.81 19.07 -2.58
N SER A 72 17.57 18.73 -2.91
CA SER A 72 16.93 19.10 -4.16
C SER A 72 16.28 20.49 -4.12
N ASN A 73 15.76 20.93 -5.28
CA ASN A 73 14.91 22.12 -5.39
C ASN A 73 13.51 21.95 -4.73
N VAL A 74 13.18 20.78 -4.19
CA VAL A 74 11.92 20.51 -3.46
C VAL A 74 12.14 20.23 -1.97
N LYS A 75 13.35 20.42 -1.44
CA LYS A 75 13.69 20.13 -0.04
C LYS A 75 12.74 20.75 0.99
N ASP A 76 12.19 21.93 0.73
CA ASP A 76 11.26 22.62 1.65
C ASP A 76 9.80 22.15 1.48
N LYS A 77 9.53 21.31 0.47
CA LYS A 77 8.21 20.76 0.14
C LYS A 77 8.02 19.33 0.59
N VAL A 78 9.09 18.62 0.95
CA VAL A 78 9.06 17.21 1.31
C VAL A 78 9.84 16.94 2.59
N ARG A 79 9.37 15.99 3.38
CA ARG A 79 10.11 15.38 4.49
C ARG A 79 10.27 13.90 4.19
N VAL A 80 11.51 13.44 4.06
CA VAL A 80 11.83 12.06 3.68
C VAL A 80 12.38 11.31 4.88
N GLU A 81 11.83 10.12 5.12
CA GLU A 81 12.37 9.12 6.03
C GLU A 81 12.50 7.78 5.30
N TYR A 82 13.34 6.89 5.83
CA TYR A 82 13.53 5.58 5.26
C TYR A 82 13.55 4.50 6.35
N HIS A 83 13.17 3.29 5.96
CA HIS A 83 13.28 2.06 6.73
C HIS A 83 14.11 1.05 5.95
N LEU A 84 14.95 0.32 6.67
CA LEU A 84 15.92 -0.62 6.10
C LEU A 84 15.51 -2.06 6.39
N GLU A 85 16.02 -2.98 5.59
CA GLU A 85 15.91 -4.43 5.80
C GLU A 85 14.45 -4.96 5.87
N GLY A 86 13.54 -4.33 5.12
CA GLY A 86 12.16 -4.76 4.98
C GLY A 86 11.17 -3.81 5.64
N TRP A 87 10.18 -4.37 6.32
CA TRP A 87 9.04 -3.61 6.86
C TRP A 87 9.46 -2.66 8.01
N PRO A 88 8.84 -1.46 8.13
CA PRO A 88 9.14 -0.56 9.25
C PRO A 88 8.95 -1.20 10.62
N GLU A 89 9.90 -0.97 11.54
CA GLU A 89 9.81 -1.42 12.93
C GLU A 89 8.58 -0.83 13.65
N ASP A 90 8.27 0.45 13.39
CA ASP A 90 7.00 1.07 13.75
C ASP A 90 6.16 1.32 12.48
N PRO A 91 5.17 0.45 12.20
CA PRO A 91 4.31 0.61 11.03
C PRO A 91 3.44 1.87 11.11
N ASN A 92 3.22 2.47 12.29
CA ASN A 92 2.38 3.66 12.41
C ASN A 92 2.90 4.84 11.60
N THR A 93 4.19 4.84 11.25
CA THR A 93 4.78 5.83 10.38
C THR A 93 4.13 5.90 8.98
N LEU A 94 3.43 4.85 8.54
CA LEU A 94 2.72 4.84 7.26
C LEU A 94 1.37 5.59 7.33
N ASN A 95 0.82 5.82 8.52
CA ASN A 95 -0.54 6.35 8.70
C ASN A 95 -0.71 7.78 8.19
N ASP A 96 0.36 8.59 8.26
CA ASP A 96 0.39 9.98 7.80
C ASP A 96 1.21 10.19 6.52
N ALA A 97 1.73 9.12 5.92
CA ALA A 97 2.54 9.19 4.71
C ALA A 97 1.75 9.82 3.54
N ASP A 98 2.34 10.79 2.86
CA ASP A 98 1.75 11.31 1.62
C ASP A 98 2.18 10.49 0.40
N THR A 99 3.35 9.86 0.47
CA THR A 99 3.84 8.87 -0.48
C THR A 99 4.58 7.74 0.25
N ILE A 100 4.35 6.50 -0.17
CA ILE A 100 5.12 5.32 0.23
C ILE A 100 5.82 4.76 -1.01
N MET A 101 7.11 4.52 -0.92
CA MET A 101 7.90 3.87 -1.97
C MET A 101 8.56 2.62 -1.42
N VAL A 102 8.31 1.47 -2.05
CA VAL A 102 8.99 0.21 -1.74
C VAL A 102 10.08 -0.02 -2.79
N ILE A 103 11.33 -0.18 -2.35
CA ILE A 103 12.49 -0.47 -3.20
C ILE A 103 13.02 -1.86 -2.83
N SER A 104 12.87 -2.85 -3.71
CA SER A 104 13.16 -4.25 -3.39
C SER A 104 13.22 -5.13 -4.64
N ASP A 105 13.68 -6.38 -4.50
CA ASP A 105 13.65 -7.37 -5.59
C ASP A 105 12.24 -7.70 -6.10
N GLY A 106 11.18 -7.25 -5.44
CA GLY A 106 9.82 -7.65 -5.76
C GLY A 106 9.57 -9.07 -5.24
N ARG A 107 8.91 -9.89 -6.06
CA ARG A 107 8.60 -11.28 -5.71
C ARG A 107 9.78 -12.25 -5.90
N ASP A 108 10.82 -11.78 -6.59
CA ASP A 108 12.00 -12.57 -6.94
C ASP A 108 13.18 -12.32 -5.97
N GLY A 109 12.88 -11.96 -4.71
CA GLY A 109 13.89 -11.81 -3.67
C GLY A 109 14.62 -13.11 -3.33
N ASP A 110 15.63 -13.04 -2.45
CA ASP A 110 16.38 -14.24 -2.02
C ASP A 110 15.41 -15.35 -1.57
N LYS A 111 15.58 -16.54 -2.14
CA LYS A 111 14.72 -17.72 -1.92
C LYS A 111 13.22 -17.45 -2.17
N PHE A 112 12.88 -16.61 -3.15
CA PHE A 112 11.50 -16.23 -3.47
C PHE A 112 10.81 -15.48 -2.33
N ALA A 113 11.58 -14.74 -1.52
CA ALA A 113 11.01 -13.83 -0.54
C ALA A 113 10.13 -12.79 -1.25
N GLU A 114 8.93 -12.59 -0.71
CA GLU A 114 7.99 -11.59 -1.19
C GLU A 114 8.49 -10.17 -0.89
N ALA A 115 8.04 -9.19 -1.69
CA ALA A 115 8.31 -7.78 -1.44
C ALA A 115 7.77 -7.35 -0.06
N PRO A 116 8.36 -6.34 0.61
CA PRO A 116 7.98 -5.96 1.98
C PRO A 116 6.48 -5.76 2.20
N HIS A 117 5.77 -5.18 1.23
CA HIS A 117 4.32 -4.92 1.28
C HIS A 117 3.43 -6.14 1.03
N PHE A 118 4.00 -7.25 0.53
CA PHE A 118 3.32 -8.53 0.35
C PHE A 118 3.77 -9.60 1.36
N GLY A 119 4.68 -9.27 2.28
CA GLY A 119 5.22 -10.24 3.24
C GLY A 119 4.16 -10.92 4.12
N ASN A 120 3.03 -10.25 4.36
CA ASN A 120 1.84 -10.84 4.98
C ASN A 120 0.57 -10.02 4.64
N ALA A 121 -0.60 -10.53 5.05
CA ALA A 121 -1.88 -9.89 4.82
C ALA A 121 -2.04 -8.53 5.52
N GLU A 122 -1.41 -8.33 6.68
CA GLU A 122 -1.50 -7.08 7.44
C GLU A 122 -0.75 -5.94 6.74
N HIS A 123 0.44 -6.23 6.18
CA HIS A 123 1.22 -5.28 5.39
C HIS A 123 0.43 -4.83 4.15
N LEU A 124 -0.16 -5.80 3.44
CA LEU A 124 -0.98 -5.53 2.26
C LEU A 124 -2.18 -4.63 2.62
N GLN A 125 -2.91 -4.99 3.66
CA GLN A 125 -4.05 -4.19 4.15
C GLN A 125 -3.61 -2.80 4.61
N GLN A 126 -2.44 -2.67 5.21
CA GLN A 126 -1.92 -1.38 5.63
C GLN A 126 -1.62 -0.46 4.45
N ILE A 127 -0.96 -0.97 3.39
CA ILE A 127 -0.72 -0.20 2.16
C ILE A 127 -2.03 0.15 1.47
N GLN A 128 -2.96 -0.80 1.36
CA GLN A 128 -4.27 -0.56 0.76
C GLN A 128 -5.01 0.59 1.48
N ARG A 129 -5.03 0.58 2.82
CA ARG A 129 -5.62 1.67 3.62
C ARG A 129 -4.99 3.03 3.31
N GLN A 130 -3.69 3.10 3.06
CA GLN A 130 -3.04 4.36 2.71
C GLN A 130 -3.37 4.79 1.28
N ILE A 131 -3.40 3.86 0.32
CA ILE A 131 -3.81 4.14 -1.07
C ILE A 131 -5.25 4.67 -1.09
N ASP A 132 -6.17 4.02 -0.36
CA ASP A 132 -7.58 4.45 -0.27
C ASP A 132 -7.71 5.85 0.34
N ARG A 133 -6.82 6.21 1.28
CA ARG A 133 -6.71 7.57 1.84
C ARG A 133 -6.13 8.60 0.84
N GLY A 134 -5.67 8.17 -0.33
CA GLY A 134 -5.04 9.02 -1.33
C GLY A 134 -3.53 9.21 -1.13
N CYS A 135 -2.86 8.31 -0.42
CA CYS A 135 -1.39 8.23 -0.39
C CYS A 135 -0.88 7.79 -1.77
N GLY A 136 0.18 8.43 -2.27
CA GLY A 136 0.90 7.92 -3.43
C GLY A 136 1.60 6.60 -3.09
N PHE A 137 1.54 5.63 -3.98
CA PHE A 137 2.26 4.36 -3.82
C PHE A 137 3.13 4.08 -5.04
N LEU A 138 4.39 3.74 -4.82
CA LEU A 138 5.37 3.43 -5.85
C LEU A 138 6.16 2.18 -5.48
N THR A 139 6.40 1.33 -6.46
CA THR A 139 7.34 0.21 -6.37
C THR A 139 8.53 0.46 -7.29
N PHE A 140 9.73 0.16 -6.81
CA PHE A 140 10.97 0.29 -7.58
C PHE A 140 11.79 -0.98 -7.37
N HIS A 141 12.30 -1.55 -8.45
CA HIS A 141 13.24 -2.67 -8.38
C HIS A 141 14.65 -2.10 -8.31
#